data_AF-A0A242M3I4-F1
#
_entry.id   AF-A0A242M3I4-F1
#
_cell.length_a   1.000
_cell.length_b   1.000
_cell.length_c   1.000
_cell.angle_alpha   90.00
_cell.angle_beta   90.00
_cell.angle_gamma   90.00
#
_symmetry.space_group_name_H-M   'P 1'
#
loop_
_entity.id
_entity.type
_entity.pdbx_description
1 polymer ?
#
loop_
_entity_poly.entity_id
_entity_poly.type
_entity_poly.pdbx_seq_one_letter_code
_entity_poly.pdbx_strand_id
1 'polypeptide(L)'
;MAYYLQRMGFGEVPFECYEHAEAAFENALAIAAKSAKWTVSEQDAPVIERVLALHDQQLSEAPMHRVVEADKQLRQFLAGESASPLVRPSPK
;
A
#
# COMPACT_ATOMS: atom_id res chain seq x y z
N MET A 1 -2.45 4.49 1.01
CA MET A 1 -3.31 5.35 0.15
C MET A 1 -3.24 4.95 -1.32
N ALA A 2 -2.06 4.59 -1.85
CA ALA A 2 -1.85 4.25 -3.25
C ALA A 2 -2.87 3.27 -3.86
N TYR A 3 -3.25 2.22 -3.13
CA TYR A 3 -4.29 1.27 -3.56
C TYR A 3 -5.65 1.91 -3.83
N TYR A 4 -6.11 2.82 -2.97
CA TYR A 4 -7.39 3.52 -3.17
C TYR A 4 -7.34 4.46 -4.39
N LEU A 5 -6.20 5.12 -4.61
CA LEU A 5 -5.99 5.96 -5.80
C LEU A 5 -5.95 5.13 -7.08
N GLN A 6 -5.29 3.96 -7.07
CA GLN A 6 -5.30 3.04 -8.20
C GLN A 6 -6.72 2.53 -8.50
N ARG A 7 -7.53 2.22 -7.48
CA ARG A 7 -8.95 1.86 -7.66
C ARG A 7 -9.80 2.99 -8.25
N MET A 8 -9.38 4.24 -8.07
CA MET A 8 -10.00 5.42 -8.69
C MET A 8 -9.48 5.70 -10.10
N GLY A 9 -8.52 4.91 -10.60
CA GLY A 9 -7.94 5.01 -11.94
C GLY A 9 -6.64 5.81 -12.03
N PHE A 10 -5.98 6.11 -10.91
CA PHE A 10 -4.72 6.85 -10.90
C PHE A 10 -3.53 5.89 -10.80
N GLY A 11 -2.85 5.68 -11.92
CA GLY A 11 -1.71 4.78 -12.01
C GLY A 11 -2.05 3.31 -11.75
N GLU A 12 -1.10 2.43 -12.01
CA GLU A 12 -1.30 0.99 -11.86
C GLU A 12 0.01 0.27 -11.53
N VAL A 13 -0.06 -0.60 -10.53
CA VAL A 13 0.89 -1.71 -10.33
C VAL A 13 0.11 -3.02 -10.21
N PRO A 14 0.75 -4.17 -10.51
CA PRO A 14 0.16 -5.48 -10.25
C PRO A 14 -0.30 -5.59 -8.80
N PHE A 15 -1.44 -6.27 -8.57
CA PHE A 15 -2.01 -6.42 -7.22
C PHE A 15 -1.03 -7.13 -6.27
N GLU A 16 -0.25 -8.06 -6.81
CA GLU A 16 0.81 -8.80 -6.13
C GLU A 16 1.85 -7.85 -5.52
N CYS A 17 2.07 -6.66 -6.09
CA CYS A 17 2.95 -5.67 -5.48
C CYS A 17 2.41 -5.17 -4.15
N TYR A 18 1.10 -5.00 -4.01
CA TYR A 18 0.49 -4.61 -2.74
C TYR A 18 0.52 -5.76 -1.72
N GLU A 19 0.20 -6.98 -2.13
CA GLU A 19 0.28 -8.16 -1.24
C GLU A 19 1.70 -8.40 -0.74
N HIS A 20 2.70 -8.32 -1.63
CA HIS A 20 4.10 -8.51 -1.26
C HIS A 20 4.61 -7.38 -0.36
N ALA A 21 4.23 -6.12 -0.63
CA ALA A 21 4.59 -5.01 0.25
C ALA A 21 3.96 -5.14 1.64
N GLU A 22 2.70 -5.57 1.74
CA GLU A 22 2.03 -5.85 3.02
C GLU A 22 2.78 -6.97 3.79
N ALA A 23 3.07 -8.09 3.12
CA ALA A 23 3.83 -9.19 3.72
C ALA A 23 5.24 -8.78 4.17
N ALA A 24 5.92 -7.94 3.39
CA ALA A 24 7.22 -7.39 3.73
C ALA A 24 7.19 -6.54 5.01
N PHE A 25 6.16 -5.69 5.18
CA PHE A 25 5.99 -4.90 6.39
C PHE A 25 5.69 -5.78 7.61
N GLU A 26 4.84 -6.79 7.48
CA GLU A 26 4.57 -7.76 8.55
C GLU A 26 5.83 -8.52 8.97
N ASN A 27 6.66 -8.93 8.02
CA ASN A 27 7.95 -9.57 8.30
C ASN A 27 8.90 -8.61 9.03
N ALA A 28 9.02 -7.37 8.56
CA ALA A 28 9.84 -6.35 9.21
C ALA A 28 9.37 -6.06 10.65
N LEU A 29 8.05 -6.01 10.88
CA LEU A 29 7.46 -5.86 12.22
C LEU A 29 7.79 -7.06 13.12
N ALA A 30 7.68 -8.29 12.60
CA ALA A 30 8.00 -9.50 13.36
C ALA A 30 9.48 -9.56 13.76
N ILE A 31 10.39 -9.12 12.88
CA ILE A 31 11.83 -9.02 13.17
C ILE A 31 12.09 -7.92 14.18
N ALA A 32 11.48 -6.75 14.02
CA ALA A 32 11.64 -5.62 14.94
C ALA A 32 11.17 -5.98 16.35
N ALA A 33 10.05 -6.69 16.48
CA ALA A 33 9.54 -7.16 17.78
C ALA A 33 10.52 -8.09 18.52
N LYS A 34 11.29 -8.91 17.77
CA LYS A 34 12.24 -9.87 18.34
C LYS A 34 13.63 -9.28 18.60
N SER A 35 14.05 -8.35 17.76
CA SER A 35 15.44 -7.89 17.71
C SER A 35 15.64 -6.42 18.06
N ALA A 36 14.55 -5.66 18.21
CA ALA A 36 14.52 -4.20 18.29
C ALA A 36 15.16 -3.48 17.08
N LYS A 37 15.39 -4.20 15.97
CA LYS A 37 15.94 -3.64 14.73
C LYS A 37 14.83 -3.42 13.71
N TRP A 38 14.71 -2.18 13.26
CA TRP A 38 13.79 -1.78 12.21
C TRP A 38 14.50 -1.82 10.87
N THR A 39 14.42 -2.96 10.19
CA THR A 39 15.06 -3.17 8.89
C THR A 39 14.10 -3.83 7.92
N VAL A 40 13.99 -3.29 6.72
CA VAL A 40 13.40 -3.97 5.57
C VAL A 40 14.48 -4.85 4.95
N SER A 41 14.14 -6.07 4.52
CA SER A 41 15.11 -6.94 3.87
C SER A 41 15.46 -6.42 2.47
N GLU A 42 16.68 -6.67 2.00
CA GLU A 42 17.08 -6.29 0.64
C GLU A 42 16.22 -6.94 -0.46
N GLN A 43 15.60 -8.09 -0.15
CA GLN A 43 14.71 -8.80 -1.06
C GLN A 43 13.33 -8.12 -1.15
N ASP A 44 12.89 -7.50 -0.05
CA ASP A 44 11.59 -6.83 0.05
C ASP A 44 11.63 -5.36 -0.39
N ALA A 45 12.80 -4.71 -0.32
CA ALA A 45 12.95 -3.30 -0.66
C ALA A 45 12.43 -2.93 -2.07
N PRO A 46 12.71 -3.70 -3.15
CA PRO A 46 12.28 -3.33 -4.49
C PRO A 46 10.76 -3.27 -4.67
N VAL A 47 10.00 -4.12 -3.97
CA VAL A 47 8.53 -4.11 -4.10
C VAL A 47 7.91 -2.93 -3.36
N ILE A 48 8.48 -2.56 -2.21
CA ILE A 48 8.06 -1.36 -1.47
C ILE A 48 8.38 -0.10 -2.28
N GLU A 49 9.58 -0.02 -2.85
CA GLU A 49 9.99 1.09 -3.74
C GLU A 49 9.02 1.25 -4.92
N ARG A 50 8.58 0.14 -5.51
CA ARG A 50 7.64 0.19 -6.64
C ARG A 50 6.27 0.75 -6.24
N VAL A 51 5.77 0.40 -5.06
CA VAL A 51 4.51 0.97 -4.54
C VAL A 51 4.68 2.44 -4.18
N LEU A 52 5.83 2.84 -3.63
CA LEU A 52 6.14 4.24 -3.33
C LEU A 52 6.26 5.09 -4.59
N ALA A 53 6.97 4.62 -5.61
CA ALA A 53 7.11 5.32 -6.88
C ALA A 53 5.76 5.52 -7.58
N LEU A 54 4.89 4.51 -7.56
CA LEU A 54 3.50 4.68 -8.00
C LEU A 54 2.80 5.78 -7.20
N HIS A 55 2.98 5.80 -5.88
CA HIS A 55 2.32 6.77 -5.04
C HIS A 55 2.78 8.21 -5.32
N ASP A 56 4.07 8.41 -5.53
CA ASP A 56 4.64 9.70 -5.89
C ASP A 56 4.06 10.20 -7.24
N GLN A 57 3.99 9.30 -8.23
CA GLN A 57 3.32 9.58 -9.51
C GLN A 57 1.86 9.99 -9.28
N GLN A 58 1.10 9.20 -8.53
CA GLN A 58 -0.31 9.48 -8.23
C GLN A 58 -0.50 10.85 -7.56
N LEU A 59 0.37 11.23 -6.62
CA LEU A 59 0.29 12.53 -5.95
C LEU A 59 0.59 13.70 -6.90
N SER A 60 1.40 13.48 -7.93
CA SER A 60 1.69 14.51 -8.94
C SER A 60 0.56 14.70 -9.96
N GLU A 61 -0.24 13.67 -10.22
CA GLU A 61 -1.25 13.65 -11.28
C GLU A 61 -2.70 13.75 -10.76
N ALA A 62 -2.99 13.19 -9.57
CA ALA A 62 -4.35 13.09 -9.07
C ALA A 62 -4.89 14.45 -8.60
N PRO A 63 -6.14 14.80 -8.94
CA PRO A 63 -6.79 15.99 -8.38
C PRO A 63 -6.87 15.91 -6.86
N MET A 64 -6.65 17.04 -6.18
CA MET A 64 -6.65 17.13 -4.71
C MET A 64 -7.90 16.51 -4.06
N HIS A 65 -9.08 16.70 -4.65
CA HIS A 65 -10.31 16.12 -4.10
C HIS A 65 -10.30 14.58 -4.09
N ARG A 66 -9.61 13.93 -5.04
CA ARG A 66 -9.43 12.47 -5.08
C ARG A 66 -8.41 11.99 -4.06
N VAL A 67 -7.34 12.76 -3.85
CA VAL A 67 -6.37 12.48 -2.78
C VAL A 67 -7.05 12.53 -1.40
N VAL A 68 -7.84 13.56 -1.14
CA VAL A 68 -8.62 13.69 0.10
C VAL A 68 -9.64 12.54 0.24
N GLU A 69 -10.30 12.14 -0.85
CA GLU A 69 -11.23 11.00 -0.84
C GLU A 69 -10.51 9.69 -0.49
N ALA A 70 -9.34 9.44 -1.08
CA ALA A 70 -8.52 8.25 -0.81
C ALA A 70 -7.99 8.22 0.63
N ASP A 71 -7.53 9.37 1.16
CA ASP A 71 -7.11 9.50 2.56
C ASP A 71 -8.27 9.24 3.53
N LYS A 72 -9.47 9.76 3.23
CA LYS A 72 -10.68 9.49 4.01
C LYS A 72 -11.00 8.00 4.06
N GLN A 73 -10.96 7.30 2.92
CA GLN A 73 -11.20 5.85 2.89
C GLN A 73 -10.14 5.08 3.70
N LEU A 74 -8.87 5.47 3.61
CA LEU A 74 -7.80 4.87 4.41
C LEU A 74 -8.04 5.08 5.91
N ARG A 75 -8.38 6.29 6.35
CA ARG A 75 -8.68 6.58 7.76
C ARG A 75 -9.87 5.80 8.28
N GLN A 76 -10.92 5.66 7.48
CA GLN A 76 -12.09 4.84 7.83
C GLN A 76 -11.70 3.38 8.01
N PHE A 77 -10.85 2.85 7.13
CA PHE A 77 -10.31 1.51 7.28
C PHE A 77 -9.48 1.36 8.56
N LEU A 78 -8.53 2.26 8.81
CA LEU A 78 -7.67 2.23 10.01
C LEU A 78 -8.45 2.39 11.33
N ALA A 79 -9.61 3.05 11.30
CA ALA A 79 -10.47 3.21 12.47
C ALA A 79 -11.40 2.01 12.72
N GLY A 80 -11.52 1.08 11.78
CA GLY A 80 -12.35 -0.11 11.90
C GLY A 80 -11.56 -1.38 12.25
N GLU A 81 -12.28 -2.44 12.59
CA GLU A 81 -11.72 -3.80 12.78
C GLU A 81 -11.82 -4.64 11.48
N SER A 82 -11.92 -3.97 10.32
CA SER A 82 -12.12 -4.64 9.04
C SER A 82 -10.85 -5.37 8.59
N ALA A 83 -11.02 -6.47 7.86
CA ALA A 83 -9.90 -7.14 7.18
C ALA A 83 -9.25 -6.22 6.12
N SER A 84 -8.02 -6.55 5.71
CA SER A 84 -7.24 -5.76 4.73
C SER A 84 -8.08 -5.38 3.50
N PRO A 85 -8.00 -4.12 3.03
CA PRO A 85 -8.76 -3.65 1.88
C PRO A 85 -8.25 -4.24 0.56
N LEU A 86 -7.11 -4.94 0.58
CA LEU A 86 -6.52 -5.67 -0.52
C LEU A 86 -7.36 -6.92 -0.85
N VAL A 87 -8.47 -6.70 -1.56
CA VAL A 87 -9.31 -7.78 -2.10
C VAL A 87 -8.83 -8.07 -3.51
N ARG A 88 -8.37 -9.31 -3.77
CA ARG A 88 -7.98 -9.73 -5.12
C ARG A 88 -9.13 -9.45 -6.10
N PRO A 89 -8.91 -8.67 -7.17
CA PRO A 89 -9.94 -8.49 -8.18
C PRO A 89 -10.21 -9.83 -8.86
N SER A 90 -11.48 -10.25 -8.92
CA SER A 90 -11.88 -11.45 -9.66
C SER A 90 -11.48 -11.29 -11.14
N PRO A 91 -10.94 -12.34 -11.79
CA PRO A 91 -10.67 -12.27 -13.22
C PRO A 91 -11.98 -12.01 -13.98
N LYS A 92 -11.98 -11.02 -14.86
CA LYS A 92 -13.05 -10.77 -15.84
C LYS A 92 -13.00 -11.78 -16.97
#